data_AF-A0AAN4ADG4-F1
#
_entry.id   AF-A0AAN4ADG4-F1
#
_cell.length_a   1.000
_cell.length_b   1.000
_cell.length_c   1.000
_cell.angle_alpha   90.00
_cell.angle_beta   90.00
_cell.angle_gamma   90.00
#
_symmetry.space_group_name_H-M   'P 1'
#
loop_
_entity.id
_entity.type
_entity.pdbx_description
1 polymer ?
#
loop_
_entity_poly.entity_id
_entity_poly.type
_entity_poly.pdbx_seq_one_letter_code
_entity_poly.pdbx_strand_id
1 'polypeptide(L)' 'MQELNYELPELKAVKSEMIIAREMGEIFSYMPGEIDSYMKYINNKLSKIE' A
#
# COMPACT_ATOMS: atom_id res chain seq x y z
N MET A 1 2.47 -3.13 11.09
CA MET A 1 1.43 -4.18 11.26
C MET A 1 0.98 -4.34 12.71
N GLN A 2 1.85 -4.70 13.65
CA GLN A 2 1.46 -4.84 15.08
C GLN A 2 0.96 -3.52 15.68
N GLU A 3 1.56 -2.39 15.28
CA GLU A 3 1.15 -1.05 15.70
C GLU A 3 -0.27 -0.66 15.27
N LEU A 4 -0.82 -1.26 14.21
CA LEU A 4 -2.14 -0.93 13.66
C LEU A 4 -3.23 -1.90 14.15
N ASN A 5 -2.97 -2.69 15.19
CA ASN A 5 -3.89 -3.75 15.65
C ASN A 5 -5.24 -3.24 16.16
N TYR A 6 -5.34 -1.96 16.51
CA TYR A 6 -6.60 -1.32 16.92
C TYR A 6 -7.45 -0.85 15.72
N GLU A 7 -6.93 -0.90 14.50
CA GLU A 7 -7.67 -0.56 13.28
C GLU A 7 -8.41 -1.78 12.70
N LEU A 8 -9.36 -1.51 11.80
CA LEU A 8 -10.03 -2.54 11.01
C LEU A 8 -8.98 -3.41 10.29
N PRO A 9 -9.09 -4.75 10.31
CA PRO A 9 -8.09 -5.65 9.72
C PRO A 9 -7.73 -5.33 8.27
N GLU A 10 -8.71 -4.93 7.45
CA GLU A 10 -8.49 -4.53 6.06
C GLU A 10 -7.70 -3.22 5.95
N LEU A 11 -7.99 -2.24 6.81
CA LEU A 11 -7.29 -0.95 6.80
C LEU A 11 -5.84 -1.12 7.25
N LYS A 12 -5.61 -1.92 8.29
CA LYS A 12 -4.28 -2.31 8.77
C LYS A 12 -3.44 -2.94 7.65
N ALA A 13 -4.02 -3.87 6.89
CA ALA A 13 -3.32 -4.54 5.80
C ALA A 13 -2.90 -3.53 4.72
N VAL A 14 -3.85 -2.74 4.21
CA VAL A 14 -3.59 -1.76 3.14
C VAL A 14 -2.61 -0.68 3.58
N LYS A 15 -2.74 -0.15 4.81
CA LYS A 15 -1.78 0.84 5.33
C LYS A 15 -0.38 0.27 5.46
N SER A 16 -0.24 -0.97 5.93
CA SER A 16 1.07 -1.60 6.06
C SER A 16 1.72 -1.94 4.71
N GLU A 17 0.91 -2.32 3.72
CA GLU A 17 1.34 -2.61 2.36
C GLU A 17 1.86 -1.35 1.66
N MET A 18 1.15 -0.23 1.81
CA MET A 18 1.54 1.07 1.23
C MET A 18 2.96 1.50 1.62
N ILE A 19 3.40 1.22 2.85
CA ILE A 19 4.71 1.66 3.37
C ILE A 19 5.88 1.01 2.62
N ILE A 20 5.69 -0.19 2.06
CA ILE A 20 6.78 -0.97 1.43
C ILE A 20 6.52 -1.28 -0.05
N ALA A 21 5.32 -0.99 -0.55
CA ALA A 21 4.86 -1.40 -1.86
C ALA A 21 5.74 -0.90 -3.02
N ARG A 22 6.28 0.32 -2.91
CA ARG A 22 7.14 0.90 -3.94
C ARG A 22 8.48 0.17 -3.99
N GLU A 23 9.14 0.03 -2.85
CA GLU A 23 10.42 -0.66 -2.71
C GLU A 23 10.31 -2.13 -3.13
N MET A 24 9.20 -2.79 -2.77
CA MET A 24 8.93 -4.16 -3.21
C MET A 24 8.74 -4.25 -4.72
N GLY A 25 8.05 -3.29 -5.34
CA GLY A 25 7.91 -3.22 -6.79
C GLY A 25 9.25 -3.05 -7.51
N GLU A 26 10.13 -2.24 -6.95
CA GLU A 26 11.50 -2.04 -7.46
C GLU A 26 12.34 -3.32 -7.31
N ILE A 27 12.29 -3.99 -6.15
CA ILE A 27 12.98 -5.27 -5.90
C ILE A 27 12.52 -6.34 -6.90
N PHE A 28 11.22 -6.39 -7.21
CA PHE A 28 10.66 -7.30 -8.20
C PHE A 28 10.85 -6.85 -9.65
N SER A 29 11.55 -5.73 -9.89
CA SER A 29 11.84 -5.20 -11.22
C SER A 29 10.58 -4.92 -12.06
N TYR A 30 9.48 -4.52 -11.41
CA TYR A 30 8.28 -4.05 -12.12
C TYR A 30 8.57 -2.74 -12.86
N MET A 31 7.80 -2.49 -13.92
CA MET A 31 7.97 -1.25 -14.66
C MET A 31 7.60 -0.05 -13.78
N PRO A 32 8.33 1.08 -13.86
CA PRO A 32 8.01 2.27 -13.07
C PRO A 32 6.54 2.71 -13.18
N GLY A 33 5.95 2.62 -14.38
CA GLY A 33 4.54 2.95 -14.61
C GLY A 33 3.55 2.00 -13.92
N GLU A 34 3.91 0.72 -13.75
CA GLU A 34 3.09 -0.25 -13.02
C GLU A 34 3.13 0.04 -11.51
N ILE A 35 4.33 0.33 -10.99
CA ILE A 35 4.52 0.74 -9.59
C ILE A 35 3.73 2.02 -9.31
N ASP A 36 3.84 3.04 -10.17
CA ASP A 36 3.12 4.30 -9.98
C ASP A 36 1.60 4.14 -10.05
N SER A 37 1.10 3.30 -10.98
CA SER A 37 -0.32 2.99 -11.09
C SER A 37 -0.85 2.28 -9.84
N TYR A 38 -0.09 1.31 -9.33
CA TYR A 38 -0.42 0.57 -8.13
C TYR A 38 -0.40 1.45 -6.87
N MET A 39 0.63 2.29 -6.71
CA MET A 39 0.71 3.25 -5.60
C MET A 39 -0.45 4.25 -5.64
N LYS A 40 -0.83 4.73 -6.83
CA LYS A 40 -2.01 5.60 -7.00
C LYS A 40 -3.30 4.89 -6.60
N TYR A 41 -3.46 3.62 -6.98
CA TYR A 41 -4.62 2.81 -6.62
C TYR A 41 -4.73 2.63 -5.09
N ILE A 42 -3.65 2.23 -4.43
CA ILE A 42 -3.64 2.03 -2.97
C ILE A 42 -3.92 3.34 -2.22
N ASN A 43 -3.28 4.44 -2.63
CA ASN A 43 -3.52 5.75 -2.01
C ASN A 43 -4.99 6.19 -2.12
N ASN A 44 -5.61 6.01 -3.29
CA ASN A 44 -7.03 6.31 -3.49
C ASN A 44 -7.96 5.40 -2.70
N LYS A 45 -7.53 4.17 -2.41
CA LYS A 45 -8.29 3.23 -1.57
C LYS A 45 -8.23 3.67 -0.11
N LEU A 46 -7.06 4.08 0.38
CA LEU A 46 -6.89 4.61 1.73
C LEU A 46 -7.68 5.90 1.95
N SER A 47 -7.63 6.83 1.00
CA SER A 47 -8.34 8.11 1.09
C SER A 47 -9.87 7.99 1.11
N LYS A 48 -10.42 6.80 0.83
CA LYS A 48 -11.87 6.51 0.90
C LYS A 48 -12.27 5.82 2.20
N ILE A 49 -11.29 5.34 2.98
CA ILE A 49 -11.52 4.62 4.23
C ILE A 49 -11.25 5.54 5.45
N GLU A 50 -10.47 6.61 5.26
CA GLU A 50 -10.32 7.74 6.20
C GLU A 50 -11.43 8.79 6.01
#